data_AF-A0A0B3BFI3-F1
#
_entry.id   AF-A0A0B3BFI3-F1
#
_cell.length_a   1.000
_cell.length_b   1.000
_cell.length_c   1.000
_cell.angle_alpha   90.00
_cell.angle_beta   90.00
_cell.angle_gamma   90.00
#
_symmetry.space_group_name_H-M   'P 1'
#
loop_
_entity.id
_entity.type
_entity.pdbx_description
1 polymer ?
#
loop_
_entity_poly.entity_id
_entity_poly.type
_entity_poly.pdbx_seq_one_letter_code
_entity_poly.pdbx_strand_id
1 'polypeptide(L)' 'MHEVHRIALSRSPKDWQKLAKSTSDLDRAFYYNALRRLAEAMQKGNESEIETWTFSAEQLKKHLETKELFKI' A
#
# COMPACT_ATOMS: atom_id res chain seq x y z
N MET A 1 -4.54 3.67 -15.01
CA MET A 1 -3.59 3.76 -13.88
C MET A 1 -4.37 3.43 -12.61
N HIS A 2 -3.97 2.41 -11.85
CA HIS A 2 -4.70 1.97 -10.66
C HIS A 2 -4.69 3.04 -9.57
N GLU A 3 -5.76 3.14 -8.78
CA GLU A 3 -5.82 4.11 -7.67
C GLU A 3 -4.69 3.87 -6.67
N VAL A 4 -4.42 2.61 -6.34
CA VAL A 4 -3.34 2.22 -5.43
C VAL A 4 -1.96 2.60 -5.94
N HIS A 5 -1.74 2.75 -7.25
CA HIS A 5 -0.48 3.27 -7.80
C HIS A 5 -0.29 4.73 -7.44
N ARG A 6 -1.34 5.56 -7.59
CA ARG A 6 -1.30 6.96 -7.20
C ARG A 6 -1.08 7.11 -5.69
N ILE A 7 -1.74 6.28 -4.89
CA ILE A 7 -1.55 6.26 -3.45
C ILE A 7 -0.11 5.85 -3.11
N ALA A 8 0.40 4.74 -3.65
CA ALA A 8 1.75 4.27 -3.37
C ALA A 8 2.82 5.34 -3.68
N LEU A 9 2.65 6.07 -4.79
CA LEU A 9 3.53 7.16 -5.20
C LEU A 9 3.32 8.48 -4.45
N SER A 10 2.23 8.63 -3.67
CA SER A 10 1.95 9.87 -2.92
C SER A 10 2.92 10.11 -1.75
N ARG A 11 3.66 9.08 -1.32
CA ARG A 11 4.64 9.15 -0.24
C ARG A 11 5.86 8.28 -0.56
N SER A 12 6.99 8.56 0.11
CA SER A 12 8.18 7.72 -0.07
C SER A 12 8.01 6.34 0.60
N PRO A 13 8.77 5.31 0.17
CA PRO A 13 8.79 4.03 0.86
C PRO A 13 9.09 4.12 2.37
N LYS A 14 9.94 5.09 2.77
CA LYS A 14 10.27 5.33 4.18
C LYS A 14 9.08 5.87 4.97
N ASP A 15 8.27 6.73 4.36
CA ASP A 15 7.06 7.27 5.00
C ASP A 15 6.01 6.19 5.21
N TRP A 16 5.80 5.33 4.20
CA TRP A 16 4.92 4.17 4.34
C TRP A 16 5.40 3.21 5.42
N GLN A 17 6.72 2.97 5.52
CA GLN A 17 7.30 2.17 6.58
C GLN A 17 7.04 2.79 7.97
N LYS A 18 7.16 4.11 8.10
CA LYS A 18 6.88 4.83 9.34
C LYS A 18 5.41 4.69 9.74
N LEU A 19 4.50 4.89 8.79
CA LEU A 19 3.06 4.73 9.00
C LEU A 19 2.69 3.30 9.42
N ALA A 20 3.28 2.29 8.79
CA ALA A 20 3.07 0.89 9.14
C ALA A 20 3.52 0.57 10.57
N LYS A 21 4.58 1.22 11.07
CA LYS A 21 5.07 1.06 12.44
C LYS A 21 4.30 1.88 13.47
N SER A 22 3.66 2.97 13.07
CA SER A 22 2.94 3.87 13.97
C SER A 22 1.46 3.54 14.15
N THR A 23 0.89 2.71 13.27
CA THR A 23 -0.51 2.30 13.39
C THR A 23 -0.66 1.13 14.37
N SER A 24 -1.68 1.18 15.23
CA SER A 24 -2.07 0.05 16.10
C SER A 24 -2.99 -0.94 15.40
N ASP A 25 -3.54 -0.56 14.24
CA ASP A 25 -4.39 -1.43 13.41
C ASP A 25 -3.53 -2.29 12.48
N LEU A 26 -3.66 -3.61 12.62
CA LEU A 26 -2.86 -4.60 11.90
C LEU A 26 -3.18 -4.63 10.40
N ASP A 27 -4.46 -4.51 10.01
CA ASP A 27 -4.87 -4.50 8.60
C ASP A 27 -4.31 -3.25 7.90
N ARG A 28 -4.34 -2.11 8.60
CA ARG A 28 -3.75 -0.85 8.13
C ARG A 28 -2.22 -0.94 8.03
N ALA A 29 -1.56 -1.64 8.95
CA ALA A 29 -0.12 -1.90 8.88
C ALA A 29 0.24 -2.73 7.65
N PHE A 30 -0.54 -3.77 7.35
CA PHE A 30 -0.37 -4.57 6.13
C PHE A 30 -0.60 -3.75 4.86
N TYR A 31 -1.65 -2.91 4.84
CA TYR A 31 -1.91 -2.02 3.72
C TYR A 31 -0.77 -1.05 3.45
N TYR A 32 -0.24 -0.39 4.48
CA TYR A 32 0.91 0.50 4.33
C TYR A 32 2.18 -0.24 3.88
N ASN A 33 2.38 -1.48 4.31
CA ASN A 33 3.48 -2.30 3.81
C ASN A 33 3.31 -2.64 2.31
N ALA A 34 2.10 -3.00 1.88
CA ALA A 34 1.81 -3.25 0.47
C ALA A 34 2.08 -2.01 -0.39
N LEU A 35 1.66 -0.82 0.06
CA LEU A 35 1.94 0.46 -0.61
C LEU A 35 3.44 0.76 -0.69
N ARG A 36 4.19 0.50 0.39
CA ARG A 36 5.65 0.61 0.39
C ARG A 36 6.29 -0.27 -0.67
N ARG A 37 5.91 -1.55 -0.71
CA ARG A 37 6.49 -2.54 -1.64
C ARG A 37 6.11 -2.22 -3.09
N LEU A 38 4.89 -1.76 -3.33
CA LEU A 38 4.45 -1.26 -4.62
C LEU A 38 5.28 -0.06 -5.07
N ALA A 39 5.51 0.93 -4.19
CA ALA A 39 6.35 2.08 -4.51
C ALA A 39 7.81 1.66 -4.83
N GLU A 40 8.38 0.73 -4.07
CA GLU A 40 9.72 0.17 -4.34
C GLU A 40 9.79 -0.56 -5.69
N ALA A 41 8.77 -1.36 -6.01
CA ALA A 41 8.71 -2.09 -7.27
C ALA A 41 8.60 -1.15 -8.48
N MET A 42 7.78 -0.09 -8.36
CA MET A 42 7.64 0.95 -9.38
C MET A 42 8.95 1.73 -9.59
N GLN A 43 9.69 2.06 -8.52
CA GLN A 43 11.00 2.71 -8.62
C GLN A 43 12.04 1.84 -9.33
N LYS A 44 11.96 0.52 -9.15
CA LYS A 44 12.89 -0.44 -9.76
C LYS A 44 12.46 -0.89 -11.17
N GLY A 45 11.25 -0.53 -11.62
CA GLY A 45 10.69 -1.02 -12.87
C GLY A 45 10.44 -2.54 -12.90
N ASN A 46 10.21 -3.17 -11.75
CA ASN A 46 9.98 -4.62 -11.67
C ASN A 46 8.50 -4.95 -11.90
N GLU A 47 8.13 -5.28 -13.13
CA GLU A 47 6.73 -5.50 -13.54
C GLU A 47 6.02 -6.59 -12.74
N SER A 48 6.70 -7.71 -12.44
CA SER A 48 6.10 -8.81 -11.67
C SER A 48 5.82 -8.42 -10.22
N GLU A 49 6.73 -7.68 -9.58
CA GLU A 49 6.47 -7.13 -8.25
C GLU A 49 5.36 -6.06 -8.29
N ILE A 50 5.33 -5.21 -9.33
CA ILE A 50 4.28 -4.20 -9.49
C ILE A 50 2.91 -4.89 -9.54
N GLU A 51 2.73 -5.92 -10.36
CA GLU A 51 1.46 -6.66 -10.45
C GLU A 51 1.07 -7.28 -9.10
N THR A 52 2.02 -7.97 -8.46
CA THR A 52 1.80 -8.62 -7.16
C THR A 52 1.35 -7.64 -6.09
N TRP A 53 2.07 -6.51 -5.95
CA TRP A 53 1.77 -5.53 -4.91
C TRP A 53 0.57 -4.65 -5.26
N THR A 54 0.23 -4.50 -6.54
CA THR A 54 -1.02 -3.88 -6.97
C THR A 54 -2.20 -4.70 -6.48
N PHE A 55 -2.22 -6.01 -6.79
CA PHE A 55 -3.28 -6.90 -6.35
C PHE A 55 -3.41 -6.90 -4.81
N SER A 56 -2.30 -7.04 -4.10
CA SER A 56 -2.29 -7.03 -2.64
C SER A 56 -2.85 -5.72 -2.05
N ALA A 57 -2.41 -4.57 -2.56
CA ALA A 57 -2.88 -3.27 -2.08
C ALA A 57 -4.38 -3.06 -2.36
N GLU A 58 -4.89 -3.54 -3.51
CA GLU A 58 -6.33 -3.44 -3.83
C GLU A 58 -7.20 -4.31 -2.92
N GLN A 59 -6.79 -5.55 -2.64
CA GLN A 59 -7.53 -6.43 -1.73
C GLN A 59 -7.55 -5.86 -0.30
N LEU A 60 -6.41 -5.35 0.18
CA LEU A 60 -6.31 -4.73 1.50
C LEU A 60 -7.12 -3.44 1.60
N LYS A 61 -7.15 -2.61 0.54
CA LYS A 61 -8.02 -1.43 0.46
C LYS A 61 -9.49 -1.81 0.60
N LYS A 62 -9.96 -2.77 -0.21
CA LYS A 62 -11.34 -3.28 -0.14
C LYS A 62 -11.71 -3.81 1.24
N HIS A 63 -10.80 -4.57 1.86
CA HIS A 63 -10.99 -5.11 3.21
C HIS A 63 -11.14 -4.00 4.26
N LEU A 64 -10.30 -2.96 4.19
CA LEU A 64 -10.38 -1.81 5.09
C LEU A 64 -11.64 -0.95 4.85
N GLU A 65 -12.05 -0.77 3.60
CA GLU A 65 -13.31 -0.09 3.24
C GLU A 65 -14.52 -0.84 3.80
N THR A 66 -14.52 -2.17 3.72
CA THR A 66 -15.60 -3.02 4.24
C THR A 66 -15.71 -2.95 5.77
N LYS A 67 -14.60 -2.67 6.46
CA LYS A 67 -14.56 -2.49 7.92
C LYS A 67 -14.88 -1.06 8.39
N GLU A 68 -15.20 -0.13 7.48
CA GLU A 68 -15.32 1.31 7.75
C GLU A 68 -14.04 1.95 8.35
N LEU A 69 -12.89 1.28 8.22
CA LEU A 69 -11.61 1.71 8.77
C LEU A 69 -10.77 2.51 7.76
N PHE A 70 -11.29 2.71 6.54
CA PHE A 70 -10.64 3.47 5.51
C PHE A 70 -10.89 4.98 5.68
N LYS A 71 -10.01 5.63 6.43
CA LYS A 71 -9.81 7.09 6.39
C LYS A 71 -8.37 7.33 5.96
N ILE A 72 -8.19 7.81 4.72
CA ILE A 72 -6.90 8.28 4.20
C ILE A 72 -6.55 9.62 4.85
#